data_AF-A0A957QS34-F1
#
_entry.id   AF-A0A957QS34-F1
#
_cell.length_a   1.000
_cell.length_b   1.000
_cell.length_c   1.000
_cell.angle_alpha   90.00
_cell.angle_beta   90.00
_cell.angle_gamma   90.00
#
_symmetry.space_group_name_H-M   'P 1'
#
loop_
_entity.id
_entity.type
_entity.pdbx_description
1 polymer ?
#
loop_
_entity_poly.entity_id
_entity_poly.type
_entity_poly.pdbx_seq_one_letter_code
_entity_poly.pdbx_strand_id
1 'polypeptide(L)'
;YLALRISVWSTLANVSAALLLIPLWGAAGAAIASVFSLVVALMISYAMMNRNLFNLDKSTLVTRPLGSYMLAFLLGLSAKQLGLSWQSALSIFVISAALLLVVFGAISKHDVKGIYLIVSARGKHSSPEGP
;
A
#
# COMPACT_ATOMS: atom_id res chain seq x y z
N TYR A 1 8.34 6.97 19.71
CA TYR A 1 9.02 5.68 19.96
C TYR A 1 8.70 4.60 18.94
N LEU A 2 7.44 4.39 18.57
CA LEU A 2 7.03 3.30 17.67
C LEU A 2 7.54 3.47 16.23
N ALA A 3 7.43 4.68 15.67
CA ALA A 3 7.97 5.03 14.35
C ALA A 3 9.51 4.87 14.27
N LEU A 4 10.22 5.21 15.35
CA LEU A 4 11.67 5.06 15.44
C LEU A 4 12.07 3.58 15.34
N ARG A 5 11.35 2.69 16.03
CA ARG A 5 11.60 1.24 15.95
C ARG A 5 11.37 0.70 14.53
N ILE A 6 10.27 1.10 13.88
CA ILE A 6 9.98 0.69 12.50
C ILE A 6 11.09 1.16 11.55
N SER A 7 11.54 2.41 11.69
CA SER A 7 12.61 2.95 10.85
C SER A 7 13.91 2.16 11.01
N VAL A 8 14.34 1.86 12.24
CA VAL A 8 15.59 1.13 12.48
C VAL A 8 15.58 -0.25 11.84
N TRP A 9 14.51 -1.02 12.05
CA TRP A 9 14.38 -2.37 11.46
C TRP A 9 14.29 -2.33 9.94
N SER A 10 13.58 -1.34 9.39
CA SER A 10 13.46 -1.13 7.95
C SER A 10 14.81 -0.79 7.31
N THR A 11 15.58 0.12 7.89
CA THR A 11 16.91 0.50 7.38
C THR A 11 17.88 -0.68 7.47
N LEU A 12 17.84 -1.46 8.55
CA LEU A 12 18.68 -2.65 8.70
C LEU A 12 18.36 -3.72 7.64
N ALA A 13 17.07 -3.93 7.35
CA ALA A 13 16.62 -4.80 6.27
C ALA A 13 17.06 -4.30 4.89
N ASN A 14 17.04 -2.98 4.66
CA ASN A 14 17.51 -2.40 3.40
C ASN A 14 19.01 -2.64 3.20
N VAL A 15 19.82 -2.30 4.21
CA VAL A 15 21.28 -2.41 4.13
C VAL A 15 21.70 -3.87 3.94
N SER A 16 21.10 -4.80 4.69
CA SER A 16 21.39 -6.22 4.56
C SER A 16 20.99 -6.79 3.19
N ALA A 17 19.80 -6.45 2.69
CA ALA A 17 19.36 -6.87 1.36
C ALA A 17 20.20 -6.22 0.24
N ALA A 18 20.58 -4.95 0.39
CA ALA A 18 21.41 -4.24 -0.56
C ALA A 18 22.82 -4.85 -0.66
N LEU A 19 23.43 -5.21 0.47
CA LEU A 19 24.74 -5.86 0.49
C LEU A 19 24.74 -7.23 -0.21
N LEU A 20 23.61 -7.94 -0.21
CA LEU A 20 23.47 -9.22 -0.90
C LEU A 20 23.10 -9.08 -2.38
N LEU A 21 22.19 -8.15 -2.71
CA LEU A 21 21.58 -8.06 -4.04
C LEU A 21 22.34 -7.14 -5.00
N ILE A 22 22.99 -6.08 -4.51
CA ILE A 22 23.76 -5.17 -5.36
C ILE A 22 24.93 -5.86 -6.06
N PRO A 23 25.74 -6.71 -5.40
CA PRO A 23 26.83 -7.41 -6.08
C PRO A 23 26.35 -8.34 -7.21
N LEU A 24 25.13 -8.88 -7.07
CA LEU A 24 24.57 -9.85 -7.99
C LEU A 24 23.77 -9.19 -9.14
N TRP A 25 23.05 -8.09 -8.87
CA TRP A 25 22.07 -7.49 -9.80
C TRP A 25 22.29 -5.97 -10.00
N GLY A 26 23.35 -5.39 -9.43
CA GLY A 26 23.69 -3.97 -9.55
C GLY A 26 22.56 -3.04 -9.10
N ALA A 27 22.19 -2.10 -9.98
CA ALA A 27 21.13 -1.13 -9.72
C ALA A 27 19.75 -1.78 -9.51
N ALA A 28 19.46 -2.89 -10.20
CA ALA A 28 18.22 -3.63 -9.98
C ALA A 28 18.19 -4.26 -8.58
N GLY A 29 19.33 -4.73 -8.09
CA GLY A 29 19.48 -5.24 -6.73
C GLY A 29 19.20 -4.18 -5.67
N ALA A 30 19.68 -2.95 -5.87
CA ALA A 30 19.39 -1.82 -4.97
C ALA A 30 17.89 -1.47 -4.95
N ALA A 31 17.22 -1.49 -6.10
CA ALA A 31 15.79 -1.24 -6.19
C ALA A 31 14.99 -2.32 -5.46
N ILE A 32 15.34 -3.60 -5.64
CA ILE A 32 14.69 -4.72 -4.95
C ILE A 32 14.89 -4.63 -3.44
N ALA A 33 16.10 -4.28 -2.97
CA ALA A 33 16.38 -4.09 -1.55
C ALA A 33 15.51 -2.98 -0.91
N SER A 34 15.32 -1.87 -1.63
CA SER A 34 14.47 -0.76 -1.18
C SER A 34 13.00 -1.17 -1.07
N VAL A 35 12.47 -1.87 -2.08
CA VAL A 35 11.09 -2.41 -2.05
C VAL A 35 10.94 -3.42 -0.91
N PHE A 36 11.92 -4.29 -0.71
CA PHE A 36 11.91 -5.27 0.38
C PHE A 36 11.89 -4.60 1.76
N SER A 37 12.73 -3.57 1.96
CA SER A 37 12.74 -2.76 3.17
C SER A 37 11.39 -2.09 3.46
N LEU A 38 10.75 -1.53 2.43
CA LEU A 38 9.41 -0.96 2.53
C LEU A 38 8.37 -2.01 2.97
N VAL A 39 8.43 -3.21 2.39
CA VAL A 39 7.54 -4.32 2.77
C VAL A 39 7.74 -4.71 4.23
N VAL A 40 8.98 -4.81 4.70
CA VAL A 40 9.29 -5.10 6.11
C VAL A 40 8.75 -4.01 7.04
N ALA A 41 8.92 -2.73 6.69
CA ALA A 41 8.35 -1.62 7.45
C ALA A 41 6.82 -1.71 7.57
N LEU A 42 6.14 -2.06 6.48
CA LEU A 42 4.69 -2.23 6.44
C LEU A 42 4.23 -3.43 7.28
N MET A 43 4.94 -4.55 7.24
CA MET A 43 4.63 -5.73 8.07
C MET A 43 4.77 -5.42 9.57
N ILE A 44 5.84 -4.73 9.98
CA ILE A 44 6.04 -4.34 11.38
C ILE A 44 4.95 -3.36 11.81
N SER A 45 4.62 -2.39 10.95
CA SER A 45 3.54 -1.43 11.20
C SER A 45 2.20 -2.14 11.39
N TYR A 46 1.86 -3.09 10.50
CA TYR A 46 0.64 -3.90 10.61
C TYR A 46 0.63 -4.73 11.90
N ALA A 47 1.72 -5.42 12.23
CA ALA A 47 1.81 -6.24 13.44
C ALA A 47 1.63 -5.41 14.72
N MET A 48 2.18 -4.21 14.75
CA MET A 48 2.02 -3.30 15.89
C MET A 48 0.61 -2.69 15.95
N MET A 49 0.03 -2.33 14.80
CA MET A 49 -1.32 -1.77 14.72
C MET A 49 -2.38 -2.81 15.12
N ASN A 50 -2.20 -4.07 14.69
CA ASN A 50 -3.05 -5.19 15.07
C ASN A 50 -2.97 -5.54 16.57
N ARG A 51 -1.80 -5.31 17.20
CA ARG A 51 -1.61 -5.51 18.64
C ARG A 51 -2.17 -4.39 19.51
N ASN A 52 -2.12 -3.15 19.05
CA ASN A 52 -2.37 -1.99 19.91
C ASN A 52 -3.73 -1.30 19.73
N LEU A 53 -4.36 -1.34 18.54
CA LEU A 53 -5.45 -0.40 18.24
C LEU A 53 -6.67 -1.02 17.53
N PHE A 54 -6.52 -2.05 16.69
CA PHE A 54 -7.66 -2.62 15.94
C PHE A 54 -7.40 -4.09 15.59
N ASN A 55 -8.41 -4.95 15.74
CA ASN A 55 -8.41 -6.30 15.15
C ASN A 55 -8.63 -6.14 13.64
N LEU A 56 -7.55 -5.85 12.91
CA LEU A 56 -7.59 -5.54 11.49
C LEU A 56 -7.66 -6.84 10.70
N ASP A 57 -8.83 -7.08 10.09
CA ASP A 57 -9.05 -8.25 9.25
C ASP A 57 -8.05 -8.27 8.08
N LYS A 58 -7.17 -9.29 8.08
CA LYS A 58 -6.13 -9.52 7.05
C LYS A 58 -6.74 -9.59 5.66
N SER A 59 -8.00 -10.03 5.56
CA SER A 59 -8.71 -10.15 4.30
C SER A 59 -8.88 -8.80 3.61
N THR A 60 -9.21 -7.77 4.39
CA THR A 60 -9.47 -6.42 3.87
C THR A 60 -8.19 -5.71 3.43
N LEU A 61 -7.08 -5.92 4.14
CA LEU A 61 -5.81 -5.24 3.88
C LEU A 61 -4.93 -5.92 2.82
N VAL A 62 -5.03 -7.24 2.66
CA VAL A 62 -4.10 -8.00 1.80
C VAL A 62 -4.84 -8.77 0.73
N THR A 63 -5.73 -9.70 1.07
CA THR A 63 -6.27 -10.63 0.05
C THR A 63 -7.19 -9.95 -0.95
N ARG A 64 -8.07 -9.04 -0.49
CA ARG A 64 -8.96 -8.27 -1.38
C ARG A 64 -8.21 -7.37 -2.36
N PRO A 65 -7.28 -6.49 -1.92
CA PRO A 65 -6.50 -5.70 -2.86
C PRO A 65 -5.63 -6.59 -3.76
N LEU A 66 -4.97 -7.62 -3.23
CA LEU A 66 -4.11 -8.51 -4.03
C LEU A 66 -4.89 -9.23 -5.13
N GLY A 67 -6.08 -9.76 -4.82
CA GLY A 67 -6.98 -10.36 -5.80
C GLY A 67 -7.44 -9.38 -6.87
N SER A 68 -7.78 -8.14 -6.47
CA SER A 68 -8.19 -7.09 -7.41
C SER A 68 -7.06 -6.70 -8.38
N TYR A 69 -5.81 -6.60 -7.88
CA TYR A 69 -4.65 -6.28 -8.71
C TYR A 69 -4.22 -7.44 -9.62
N MET A 70 -4.33 -8.70 -9.17
CA MET A 70 -4.07 -9.87 -10.03
C MET A 70 -5.05 -9.93 -11.20
N LEU A 71 -6.34 -9.71 -10.95
CA LEU A 71 -7.37 -9.68 -12.00
C LEU A 71 -7.17 -8.50 -12.96
N ALA A 72 -6.88 -7.30 -12.44
CA ALA A 72 -6.55 -6.15 -13.27
C ALA A 72 -5.30 -6.39 -14.14
N PHE A 73 -4.28 -7.05 -13.59
CA PHE A 73 -3.06 -7.38 -14.32
C PHE A 73 -3.33 -8.38 -15.45
N LEU A 74 -4.14 -9.41 -15.20
CA LEU A 74 -4.58 -10.35 -16.24
C LEU A 74 -5.34 -9.63 -17.37
N LEU A 75 -6.25 -8.70 -17.03
CA LEU A 75 -6.96 -7.89 -18.02
C LEU A 75 -6.00 -7.00 -18.83
N GLY A 76 -5.00 -6.42 -18.19
CA GLY A 76 -3.95 -5.63 -18.86
C GLY A 76 -3.08 -6.48 -19.81
N LEU A 77 -2.73 -7.70 -19.42
CA LEU A 77 -2.01 -8.65 -20.27
C LEU A 77 -2.85 -9.10 -21.47
N SER A 78 -4.12 -9.43 -21.26
CA SER A 78 -5.05 -9.79 -22.33
C SER A 78 -5.23 -8.64 -23.32
N ALA A 79 -5.34 -7.40 -22.83
CA ALA A 79 -5.35 -6.20 -23.67
C ALA A 79 -4.06 -6.09 -24.50
N LYS A 80 -2.90 -6.39 -23.91
CA LYS A 80 -1.63 -6.37 -24.63
C LYS A 80 -1.55 -7.44 -25.72
N GLN A 81 -2.07 -8.65 -25.46
CA GLN A 81 -2.14 -9.73 -26.45
C GLN A 81 -3.06 -9.40 -27.63
N LEU A 82 -4.09 -8.58 -27.42
CA LEU A 82 -4.96 -8.07 -28.48
C LEU A 82 -4.30 -6.99 -29.37
N GLY A 83 -3.02 -6.69 -29.15
CA GLY A 83 -2.26 -5.73 -29.96
C GLY A 83 -2.44 -4.27 -29.57
N LEU A 84 -3.06 -3.99 -28.41
CA LEU A 84 -3.22 -2.61 -27.92
C LEU A 84 -1.86 -1.96 -27.59
N SER A 85 -1.82 -0.64 -27.78
CA SER A 85 -0.66 0.17 -27.40
C SER A 85 -0.38 0.04 -25.90
N TRP A 86 0.89 0.26 -25.49
CA TRP A 86 1.22 0.13 -24.06
C TRP A 86 0.46 1.13 -23.17
N GLN A 87 0.17 2.32 -23.69
CA GLN A 87 -0.59 3.36 -23.01
C GLN A 87 -2.04 2.92 -22.77
N SER A 88 -2.67 2.28 -23.75
CA SER A 88 -4.04 1.77 -23.64
C SER A 88 -4.14 0.60 -22.66
N ALA A 89 -3.15 -0.29 -22.63
CA ALA A 89 -3.15 -1.40 -21.67
C ALA A 89 -2.93 -0.89 -20.22
N LEU A 90 -2.13 0.16 -20.03
CA LEU A 90 -1.96 0.81 -18.72
C LEU A 90 -3.24 1.50 -18.25
N SER A 91 -3.97 2.20 -19.12
CA SER A 91 -5.24 2.82 -18.73
C SER A 91 -6.29 1.77 -18.35
N ILE A 92 -6.37 0.67 -19.10
CA ILE A 92 -7.25 -0.47 -18.77
C ILE A 92 -6.88 -1.07 -17.42
N PHE A 93 -5.58 -1.24 -17.14
CA PHE A 93 -5.11 -1.73 -15.83
C PHE A 93 -5.54 -0.81 -14.69
N VAL A 94 -5.30 0.51 -14.81
CA VAL A 94 -5.65 1.48 -13.75
C VAL A 94 -7.16 1.52 -13.51
N ILE A 95 -7.96 1.57 -14.57
CA ILE A 95 -9.43 1.63 -14.48
C ILE A 95 -9.99 0.33 -13.89
N SER A 96 -9.52 -0.83 -14.36
CA SER A 96 -9.97 -2.13 -13.84
C SER A 96 -9.54 -2.35 -12.39
N ALA A 97 -8.32 -1.97 -12.01
CA ALA A 97 -7.86 -2.06 -10.62
C ALA A 97 -8.73 -1.20 -9.68
N ALA A 98 -9.04 0.04 -10.07
CA ALA A 98 -9.90 0.92 -9.27
C ALA A 98 -11.33 0.34 -9.12
N LEU A 99 -11.92 -0.16 -10.21
CA LEU A 99 -13.24 -0.82 -10.18
C LEU A 99 -13.25 -2.06 -9.30
N LEU A 100 -12.24 -2.93 -9.43
CA LEU A 100 -12.17 -4.17 -8.66
C LEU A 100 -11.94 -3.90 -7.17
N LEU A 101 -11.15 -2.89 -6.81
CA LEU A 101 -11.00 -2.46 -5.40
C LEU A 101 -12.33 -2.03 -4.77
N VAL A 102 -13.19 -1.36 -5.54
CA VAL A 102 -14.54 -0.97 -5.10
C VAL A 102 -15.46 -2.19 -5.00
N VAL A 103 -15.46 -3.06 -6.01
CA VAL A 103 -16.32 -4.26 -6.09
C VAL A 103 -15.98 -5.27 -4.99
N PHE A 104 -14.70 -5.52 -4.73
CA PHE A 104 -14.27 -6.41 -3.64
C PHE A 104 -14.48 -5.81 -2.25
N GLY A 105 -14.96 -4.56 -2.14
CA GLY A 105 -15.18 -3.90 -0.85
C GLY A 105 -13.87 -3.72 -0.06
N ALA A 106 -12.75 -3.58 -0.76
CA ALA A 106 -11.49 -3.13 -0.15
C ALA A 106 -11.59 -1.64 0.24
N ILE A 107 -12.46 -0.88 -0.43
CA ILE A 107 -12.85 0.48 -0.08
C ILE A 107 -14.31 0.45 0.37
N SER A 108 -14.57 0.28 1.67
CA SER A 108 -15.92 0.36 2.21
C SER A 108 -16.36 1.82 2.35
N LYS A 109 -17.58 2.16 1.91
CA LYS A 109 -18.18 3.51 2.08
C LYS A 109 -18.18 4.00 3.54
N HIS A 110 -18.02 3.10 4.52
CA HIS A 110 -17.93 3.44 5.94
C HIS A 110 -16.58 4.04 6.37
N ASP A 111 -15.45 3.69 5.73
CA ASP A 111 -14.14 4.26 6.07
C ASP A 111 -14.02 5.74 5.65
N VAL A 112 -14.63 6.10 4.52
CA VAL A 112 -14.63 7.48 4.02
C VAL A 112 -15.38 8.43 4.97
N LYS A 113 -16.47 7.97 5.59
CA LYS A 113 -17.20 8.74 6.61
C LYS A 113 -16.41 8.90 7.91
N GLY A 114 -15.67 7.87 8.32
CA GLY A 114 -14.81 7.93 9.50
C GLY A 114 -13.68 8.95 9.36
N ILE A 115 -13.04 8.99 8.18
CA ILE A 115 -12.00 9.99 7.88
C ILE A 115 -12.59 11.41 7.83
N TYR A 116 -13.78 11.58 7.24
CA TYR A 116 -14.47 12.88 7.23
C TYR A 116 -14.80 13.40 8.64
N LEU A 117 -15.23 12.52 9.54
CA LEU A 117 -15.53 12.88 10.93
C LEU A 117 -14.26 13.24 11.71
N ILE A 118 -13.15 12.52 11.51
CA ILE A 118 -11.87 12.84 12.15
C ILE A 118 -11.32 14.18 11.64
N VAL A 119 -11.41 14.47 10.34
CA VAL A 119 -10.98 15.76 9.75
C VAL A 119 -11.88 16.91 10.21
N SER A 120 -13.20 16.70 10.27
CA SER A 120 -14.16 17.69 10.78
C SER A 120 -13.99 17.97 12.28
N ALA A 121 -13.71 16.94 13.09
CA ALA A 121 -13.40 17.10 14.51
C ALA A 121 -12.06 17.81 14.74
N ARG A 122 -11.05 17.59 13.87
CA ARG A 122 -9.77 18.30 13.95
C ARG A 122 -9.86 19.76 13.53
N GLY A 123 -10.77 20.10 12.61
CA GLY A 123 -11.05 21.49 12.21
C GLY A 123 -11.74 22.33 13.29
N LYS A 124 -12.41 21.70 14.27
CA LYS A 124 -13.03 22.41 15.41
C LYS A 124 -12.08 22.73 16.56
N HIS A 125 -10.92 22.08 16.65
CA HIS A 125 -9.93 22.33 17.72
C HIS A 125 -8.90 23.43 17.38
N SER A 126 -8.95 24.00 16.19
CA SER A 126 -8.02 25.06 15.74
C SER A 126 -8.65 26.46 15.65
N SER A 127 -9.86 26.66 16.22
CA SER A 127 -10.37 28.02 16.46
C SER A 127 -10.09 28.35 17.92
N PRO A 128 -9.00 29.10 18.23
CA PRO A 128 -8.84 29.64 19.56
C PRO A 128 -9.98 30.65 19.77
N GLU A 129 -10.92 30.26 20.63
CA GLU A 129 -11.76 31.25 21.30
C GLU A 129 -10.83 32.17 22.09
N GLY A 130 -10.99 33.46 21.86
CA GLY A 130 -10.43 34.49 22.70
C GLY A 130 -10.59 35.86 22.04
N PRO A 131 -10.73 36.90 22.86
CA PRO A 131 -11.86 37.16 23.76
C PRO A 131 -12.92 38.09 23.15
#